data_AF-A0A2L2YMX6-F1
#
_entry.id   AF-A0A2L2YMX6-F1
#
_cell.length_a   1.000
_cell.length_b   1.000
_cell.length_c   1.000
_cell.angle_alpha   90.00
_cell.angle_beta   90.00
_cell.angle_gamma   90.00
#
_symmetry.space_group_name_H-M   'P 1'
#
loop_
_entity.id
_entity.type
_entity.pdbx_description
1 polymer ?
#
loop_
_entity_poly.entity_id
_entity_poly.type
_entity_poly.pdbx_seq_one_letter_code
_entity_poly.pdbx_strand_id
1 'polypeptide(L)' 'ANLPENRAKHPWIITMGHRPMYCSTNDTDDCKNRESIIRKGLPIAHAYGLEDLFYKYGVDLELWAHEH' A
#
# COMPACT_ATOMS: atom_id res chain seq x y z
N ALA A 1 5.55 -16.74 4.04
CA ALA A 1 5.94 -15.47 4.70
C ALA A 1 5.18 -15.25 6.01
N ASN A 2 3.85 -15.34 6.02
CA ASN A 2 3.06 -14.80 7.15
C ASN A 2 2.72 -15.83 8.25
N LEU A 3 3.15 -17.09 8.11
CA LEU A 3 3.03 -18.06 9.20
C LEU A 3 3.86 -17.60 10.42
N PRO A 4 3.41 -17.84 11.67
CA PRO A 4 4.07 -17.34 12.87
C PRO A 4 5.57 -17.66 12.93
N GLU A 5 5.97 -18.86 12.52
CA GLU A 5 7.37 -19.31 12.52
C GLU A 5 8.26 -18.57 11.49
N ASN A 6 7.67 -18.09 10.39
CA ASN A 6 8.37 -17.29 9.41
C ASN A 6 8.49 -15.84 9.89
N ARG A 7 7.43 -15.30 10.50
CA ARG A 7 7.43 -13.95 11.11
C ARG A 7 8.36 -13.87 12.32
N ALA A 8 8.54 -14.94 13.08
CA ALA A 8 9.53 -14.99 14.16
C ALA A 8 10.98 -14.84 13.64
N LYS A 9 11.28 -15.35 12.43
CA LYS A 9 12.59 -15.21 11.78
C LYS A 9 12.73 -13.88 11.03
N HIS A 10 11.65 -13.41 10.42
CA HIS A 10 11.57 -12.19 9.63
C HIS A 10 10.38 -11.35 10.11
N PRO A 11 10.55 -10.56 11.18
CA PRO A 11 9.44 -9.89 11.83
C PRO A 11 8.82 -8.80 10.96
N TRP A 12 9.64 -8.08 10.20
CA TRP A 12 9.21 -6.95 9.38
C TRP A 12 8.79 -7.38 7.97
N ILE A 13 7.58 -7.00 7.57
CA ILE A 13 7.15 -6.96 6.17
C ILE A 13 7.19 -5.51 5.72
N ILE A 14 8.08 -5.24 4.78
CA ILE A 14 8.24 -3.93 4.16
C ILE A 14 7.85 -4.06 2.69
N THR A 15 6.97 -3.20 2.21
CA THR A 15 6.65 -3.10 0.78
C THR A 15 7.29 -1.86 0.19
N MET A 16 7.58 -1.93 -1.11
CA MET A 16 8.14 -0.82 -1.86
C MET A 16 7.35 -0.71 -3.16
N GLY A 17 6.93 0.50 -3.52
CA GLY A 17 6.25 0.76 -4.78
C GLY A 17 6.55 2.16 -5.30
N HIS A 18 6.25 2.41 -6.57
CA HIS A 18 6.56 3.71 -7.16
C HIS A 18 5.50 4.77 -6.78
N ARG A 19 4.21 4.50 -7.05
CA ARG A 19 3.11 5.46 -6.83
C ARG A 19 2.46 5.29 -5.45
N PRO A 20 2.35 6.35 -4.62
CA PRO A 20 1.83 6.27 -3.26
C PRO A 20 0.31 6.10 -3.16
N MET A 21 -0.14 5.48 -2.07
CA MET A 21 -1.56 5.48 -1.67
C MET A 21 -1.97 6.73 -0.91
N TYR A 22 -1.02 7.29 -0.14
CA TYR A 22 -1.20 8.45 0.73
C TYR A 22 -0.03 9.42 0.52
N CYS A 23 -0.35 10.68 0.32
CA CYS A 23 0.59 11.74 0.04
C CYS A 23 0.42 12.84 1.08
N SER A 24 1.52 13.47 1.48
CA SER A 24 1.54 14.66 2.34
C SER A 24 1.99 15.90 1.55
N THR A 25 1.76 15.89 0.23
CA THR A 25 2.10 16.96 -0.72
C THR A 25 0.83 17.72 -1.12
N ASN A 26 1.00 18.86 -1.78
CA ASN A 26 -0.09 19.63 -2.37
C ASN A 26 -0.25 19.32 -3.88
N ASP A 27 0.38 18.26 -4.39
CA ASP A 27 0.16 17.80 -5.75
C ASP A 27 -1.28 17.27 -5.91
N THR A 28 -1.76 17.25 -7.14
CA THR A 28 -3.15 16.96 -7.50
C THR A 28 -3.28 15.79 -8.45
N ASP A 29 -2.22 15.01 -8.67
CA ASP A 29 -2.21 13.80 -9.49
C ASP A 29 -2.48 12.54 -8.64
N ASP A 30 -1.50 11.99 -7.93
CA ASP A 30 -1.62 10.82 -7.08
C ASP A 30 -2.14 11.17 -5.69
N CYS A 31 -2.74 10.18 -5.02
CA CYS A 31 -3.37 10.31 -3.69
C CYS A 31 -4.47 11.37 -3.53
N LYS A 32 -4.75 12.21 -4.53
CA LYS A 32 -5.75 13.29 -4.46
C LYS A 32 -7.13 12.76 -4.06
N ASN A 33 -7.47 11.60 -4.59
CA ASN A 33 -8.73 10.95 -4.31
C ASN A 33 -8.55 9.88 -3.25
N ARG A 34 -9.47 9.85 -2.28
CA ARG A 34 -9.56 8.77 -1.30
C ARG A 34 -9.66 7.40 -1.99
N GLU A 35 -10.25 7.30 -3.17
CA GLU A 35 -10.37 6.04 -3.92
C GLU A 35 -9.30 5.91 -5.03
N SER A 36 -8.04 6.15 -4.69
CA SER A 36 -6.94 5.90 -5.64
C SER A 36 -6.87 4.42 -6.04
N ILE A 37 -6.46 4.15 -7.28
CA ILE A 37 -6.40 2.78 -7.84
C ILE A 37 -5.46 1.88 -7.02
N ILE A 38 -4.34 2.43 -6.53
CA ILE A 38 -3.39 1.67 -5.70
C ILE A 38 -4.05 1.24 -4.38
N ARG A 39 -4.86 2.12 -3.78
CA ARG A 39 -5.49 1.87 -2.48
C ARG A 39 -6.73 1.00 -2.58
N LYS A 40 -7.64 1.32 -3.50
CA LYS A 40 -8.98 0.70 -3.60
C LYS A 40 -9.21 -0.13 -4.86
N GLY A 41 -8.21 -0.24 -5.72
CA GLY A 41 -8.26 -1.10 -6.89
C GLY A 41 -8.90 -0.45 -8.12
N LEU A 42 -9.13 -1.26 -9.14
CA LEU A 42 -9.75 -0.81 -10.40
C LEU A 42 -11.16 -0.22 -10.13
N PRO A 43 -11.54 0.88 -10.79
CA PRO A 43 -12.86 1.49 -10.62
C PRO A 43 -13.99 0.49 -10.86
N ILE A 44 -15.14 0.70 -10.20
CA ILE A 44 -16.37 -0.11 -10.27
C ILE A 44 -16.22 -1.49 -9.58
N ALA A 45 -15.17 -2.24 -9.90
CA ALA A 45 -14.96 -3.58 -9.35
C ALA A 45 -14.26 -3.59 -7.98
N HIS A 46 -13.54 -2.51 -7.64
CA HIS A 46 -12.66 -2.44 -6.46
C HIS A 46 -11.70 -3.63 -6.34
N ALA A 47 -11.27 -4.14 -7.50
CA ALA A 47 -10.40 -5.29 -7.61
C ALA A 47 -8.94 -4.87 -7.56
N TYR A 48 -8.10 -5.68 -6.91
CA TYR A 48 -6.64 -5.51 -6.84
C TYR A 48 -6.15 -4.28 -6.04
N GLY A 49 -6.98 -3.72 -5.16
CA GLY A 49 -6.54 -2.71 -4.19
C GLY A 49 -5.56 -3.32 -3.18
N LEU A 50 -4.52 -2.58 -2.82
CA LEU A 50 -3.44 -3.07 -1.97
C LEU A 50 -3.68 -2.86 -0.47
N GLU A 51 -4.46 -1.85 -0.09
CA GLU A 51 -4.63 -1.47 1.33
C GLU A 51 -5.17 -2.62 2.17
N ASP A 52 -6.28 -3.24 1.76
CA ASP A 52 -6.91 -4.32 2.53
C ASP A 52 -6.02 -5.57 2.55
N LEU A 53 -5.26 -5.82 1.47
CA LEU A 53 -4.29 -6.92 1.39
C LEU A 53 -3.14 -6.71 2.37
N PHE A 54 -2.56 -5.50 2.39
CA PHE A 54 -1.45 -5.12 3.24
C PHE A 54 -1.85 -5.13 4.72
N TYR A 55 -3.04 -4.62 5.03
CA TYR A 55 -3.60 -4.66 6.37
C TYR A 55 -3.83 -6.11 6.85
N LYS A 56 -4.44 -6.96 6.00
CA LYS A 56 -4.70 -8.38 6.31
C LYS A 56 -3.43 -9.16 6.66
N TYR A 57 -2.31 -8.83 6.04
CA TYR A 57 -1.04 -9.51 6.26
C TYR A 57 -0.09 -8.79 7.22
N GLY A 58 -0.50 -7.64 7.76
CA GLY A 58 0.27 -6.87 8.72
C GLY A 58 1.57 -6.32 8.13
N VAL A 59 1.49 -5.69 6.96
CA VAL A 59 2.61 -4.90 6.44
C VAL A 59 2.95 -3.81 7.46
N ASP A 60 4.23 -3.71 7.80
CA ASP A 60 4.70 -2.84 8.89
C ASP A 60 5.14 -1.46 8.38
N LEU A 61 5.69 -1.41 7.16
CA LEU A 61 6.15 -0.19 6.52
C LEU A 61 5.96 -0.30 5.00
N GLU A 62 5.57 0.81 4.39
CA GLU A 62 5.47 0.96 2.95
C GLU A 62 6.35 2.13 2.51
N LEU A 63 7.21 1.91 1.53
CA LEU A 63 8.03 2.96 0.94
C LEU A 63 7.52 3.28 -0.45
N TRP A 64 7.22 4.55 -0.68
CA TRP A 64 6.72 5.07 -1.95
C TRP A 64 7.67 6.12 -2.53
N ALA A 65 7.49 6.43 -3.80
CA ALA A 65 8.22 7.48 -4.50
C ALA A 65 7.22 8.36 -5.27
N HIS A 66 7.57 8.78 -6.48
CA HIS A 66 6.77 9.56 -7.42
C HIS A 66 6.60 11.03 -7.02
N GLU A 67 6.06 11.27 -5.83
CA GLU A 67 5.83 12.60 -5.26
C GLU A 67 7.13 13.21 -4.74
N HIS A 68 7.41 14.45 -5.12
CA HIS A 68 8.60 15.20 -4.71
C HIS A 68 8.25 16.35 -3.74
#